data_AF-A0A2T1G2N2-F1
#
_entry.id   AF-A0A2T1G2N2-F1
#
_cell.length_a   1.000
_cell.length_b   1.000
_cell.length_c   1.000
_cell.angle_alpha   90.00
_cell.angle_beta   90.00
_cell.angle_gamma   90.00
#
_symmetry.space_group_name_H-M   'P 1'
#
loop_
_entity.id
_entity.type
_entity.pdbx_description
1 polymer ?
#
loop_
_entity_poly.entity_id
_entity_poly.type
_entity_poly.pdbx_seq_one_letter_code
_entity_poly.pdbx_strand_id
1 'polypeptide(L)'
;MLQGHHLLEKDYYTEIEVQYPSNLTAIFKPNLLRCYPTKFNGCDAYVDFSMEHEPDFKTLKLGATGQVWRVIGKPVESPICGYFRGDYKEGVPPMWMLILESI
;
A
#
# COMPACT_ATOMS: atom_id res chain seq x y z
N MET A 1 -16.48 -13.67 7.98
CA MET A 1 -16.36 -13.16 6.60
C MET A 1 -15.46 -11.94 6.66
N LEU A 2 -14.23 -12.03 6.15
CA LEU A 2 -13.39 -10.85 5.92
C LEU A 2 -14.05 -10.08 4.78
N GLN A 3 -14.73 -8.97 5.07
CA GLN A 3 -15.18 -8.05 4.03
C GLN A 3 -13.93 -7.59 3.28
N GLY A 4 -13.82 -7.90 1.99
CA GLY A 4 -12.60 -7.61 1.21
C GLY A 4 -12.36 -6.12 0.97
N HIS A 5 -13.36 -5.28 1.22
CA HIS A 5 -13.32 -3.84 0.94
C HIS A 5 -14.05 -3.06 2.03
N HIS A 6 -13.53 -1.90 2.40
CA HIS A 6 -14.23 -0.95 3.25
C HIS A 6 -15.11 -0.06 2.38
N LEU A 7 -16.37 0.18 2.76
CA LEU A 7 -17.35 0.92 1.95
C LEU A 7 -16.93 2.34 1.52
N LEU A 8 -15.94 2.91 2.20
CA LEU A 8 -15.47 4.28 2.02
C LEU A 8 -13.96 4.36 1.72
N GLU A 9 -13.34 3.25 1.30
CA GLU A 9 -11.94 3.26 0.89
C GLU A 9 -11.70 4.20 -0.30
N LYS A 10 -10.49 4.74 -0.37
CA LYS A 10 -10.05 5.64 -1.44
C LYS A 10 -8.79 5.10 -2.10
N ASP A 11 -8.85 4.99 -3.42
CA ASP A 11 -7.78 4.43 -4.24
C ASP A 11 -6.98 5.54 -4.93
N TYR A 12 -5.66 5.41 -4.89
CA TYR A 12 -4.71 6.32 -5.50
C TYR A 12 -3.72 5.55 -6.38
N TYR A 13 -3.58 6.01 -7.62
CA TYR A 13 -2.69 5.44 -8.66
C TYR A 13 -1.54 6.40 -9.01
N THR A 14 -1.23 7.32 -8.10
CA THR A 14 -0.27 8.42 -8.28
C THR A 14 1.06 8.14 -7.59
N GLU A 15 2.07 8.90 -7.96
CA GLU A 15 3.38 8.88 -7.32
C GLU A 15 3.30 9.24 -5.83
N ILE A 16 4.13 8.57 -5.05
CA ILE A 16 4.33 8.78 -3.63
C ILE A 16 5.81 9.05 -3.36
N GLU A 17 6.07 9.80 -2.30
CA GLU A 17 7.41 9.97 -1.76
C GLU A 17 7.64 8.88 -0.70
N VAL A 18 8.73 8.12 -0.82
CA VAL A 18 9.09 7.06 0.13
C VAL A 18 10.40 7.40 0.82
N GLN A 19 10.52 7.06 2.10
CA GLN A 19 11.77 7.16 2.85
C GLN A 19 12.26 5.76 3.20
N TYR A 20 13.54 5.49 2.98
CA TYR A 20 14.21 4.25 3.38
C TYR A 20 14.72 4.33 4.83
N PRO A 21 15.05 3.19 5.48
CA PRO A 21 15.73 3.18 6.78
C PRO A 21 17.02 4.01 6.83
N SER A 22 17.72 4.14 5.69
CA SER A 22 18.89 5.01 5.52
C SER A 22 18.58 6.51 5.53
N ASN A 23 17.32 6.90 5.64
CA ASN A 23 16.78 8.26 5.49
C ASN A 23 16.91 8.85 4.07
N LEU A 24 17.33 8.06 3.09
CA LEU A 24 17.21 8.43 1.68
C LEU A 24 15.73 8.51 1.29
N THR A 25 15.40 9.46 0.43
CA THR A 25 14.06 9.63 -0.12
C THR A 25 14.05 9.35 -1.61
N ALA A 26 12.98 8.74 -2.11
CA ALA A 26 12.77 8.54 -3.54
C ALA A 26 11.30 8.77 -3.89
N ILE A 27 11.04 9.05 -5.16
CA ILE A 27 9.68 9.04 -5.71
C ILE A 27 9.42 7.66 -6.31
N PHE A 28 8.28 7.07 -5.94
CA PHE A 28 7.87 5.76 -6.42
C PHE A 28 6.44 5.81 -6.94
N LYS A 29 6.15 5.07 -8.00
CA LYS A 29 4.78 4.88 -8.50
C LYS A 29 4.27 3.49 -8.11
N PRO A 30 3.41 3.37 -7.09
CA PRO A 30 2.78 2.10 -6.73
C PRO A 30 1.74 1.72 -7.79
N ASN A 31 1.23 0.48 -7.75
CA ASN A 31 0.09 0.13 -8.60
C ASN A 31 -1.21 0.56 -7.93
N LEU A 32 -1.27 0.51 -6.60
CA LEU A 32 -2.38 1.00 -5.81
C LEU A 32 -1.90 1.42 -4.42
N LEU A 33 -2.30 2.60 -3.99
CA LEU A 33 -2.38 3.00 -2.59
C LEU A 33 -3.87 3.11 -2.23
N ARG A 34 -4.33 2.31 -1.27
CA ARG A 34 -5.71 2.36 -0.75
C ARG A 34 -5.70 2.87 0.67
N CYS A 35 -6.43 3.94 0.90
CA CYS A 35 -6.60 4.55 2.21
C CYS A 35 -7.99 4.27 2.76
N TYR A 36 -8.07 4.07 4.07
CA TYR A 36 -9.32 3.84 4.78
C TYR A 36 -9.64 5.04 5.68
N PRO A 37 -10.89 5.53 5.69
CA PRO A 37 -11.29 6.64 6.57
C PRO A 37 -11.40 6.22 8.04
N THR A 38 -11.55 4.93 8.29
CA THR A 38 -11.44 4.29 9.60
C THR A 38 -10.59 3.05 9.45
N LYS A 39 -9.81 2.71 10.48
CA LYS A 39 -8.91 1.54 10.45
C LYS A 39 -9.64 0.29 9.96
N PHE A 40 -9.07 -0.34 8.95
CA PHE A 40 -9.53 -1.62 8.40
C PHE A 40 -8.45 -2.66 8.71
N ASN A 41 -8.82 -3.77 9.36
CA ASN A 41 -7.86 -4.76 9.89
C ASN A 41 -6.72 -4.14 10.74
N GLY A 42 -6.99 -3.01 11.41
CA GLY A 42 -6.02 -2.34 12.29
C GLY A 42 -5.07 -1.35 11.61
N CYS A 43 -5.15 -1.15 10.30
CA CYS A 43 -4.32 -0.20 9.56
C CYS A 43 -5.11 0.89 8.85
N ASP A 44 -4.45 1.99 8.52
CA ASP A 44 -5.04 3.16 7.88
C ASP A 44 -4.96 3.12 6.36
N ALA A 45 -4.00 2.37 5.81
CA ALA A 45 -3.84 2.17 4.38
C ALA A 45 -3.05 0.90 4.08
N TYR A 46 -3.15 0.43 2.84
CA TYR A 46 -2.13 -0.44 2.25
C TYR A 46 -1.67 0.12 0.92
N VAL A 47 -0.50 -0.30 0.51
CA VAL A 47 0.07 0.04 -0.80
C VAL A 47 0.70 -1.20 -1.41
N ASP A 48 0.74 -1.26 -2.73
CA ASP A 48 1.36 -2.37 -3.44
C ASP A 48 2.42 -1.97 -4.48
N PHE A 49 3.33 -2.91 -4.71
CA PHE A 49 4.52 -2.73 -5.54
C PHE A 49 4.84 -3.99 -6.34
N SER A 50 5.59 -3.82 -7.43
CA SER A 50 6.11 -4.94 -8.24
C SER A 50 6.96 -5.88 -7.41
N MET A 51 6.90 -7.19 -7.69
CA MET A 51 7.74 -8.21 -7.06
C MET A 51 9.20 -8.17 -7.52
N GLU A 52 9.56 -7.31 -8.48
CA GLU A 52 10.95 -7.16 -8.95
C GLU A 52 11.94 -6.96 -7.79
N HIS A 53 11.54 -6.19 -6.78
CA HIS A 53 12.35 -5.93 -5.59
C HIS A 53 11.47 -5.83 -4.35
N GLU A 54 11.87 -6.49 -3.26
CA GLU A 54 11.19 -6.37 -1.97
C GLU A 54 11.38 -4.95 -1.39
N PRO A 55 10.28 -4.20 -1.13
CA PRO A 55 10.37 -2.83 -0.68
C PRO A 55 10.76 -2.75 0.80
N ASP A 56 11.86 -2.06 1.10
CA ASP A 56 12.29 -1.74 2.47
C ASP A 56 12.02 -0.26 2.79
N PHE A 57 10.75 0.12 2.81
CA PHE A 57 10.33 1.49 3.09
C PHE A 57 10.02 1.67 4.57
N LYS A 58 10.42 2.82 5.11
CA LYS A 58 10.15 3.27 6.47
C LYS A 58 8.88 4.13 6.54
N THR A 59 8.76 5.09 5.63
CA THR A 59 7.59 5.99 5.55
C THR A 59 7.18 6.23 4.10
N LEU A 60 5.91 6.58 3.94
CA LEU A 60 5.30 6.96 2.68
C LEU A 60 4.58 8.29 2.85
N LYS A 61 4.59 9.11 1.81
CA LYS A 61 3.86 10.38 1.76
C LYS A 61 3.15 10.53 0.43
N LEU A 62 1.85 10.78 0.50
CA LEU A 62 1.02 11.06 -0.66
C LEU A 62 1.12 12.54 -1.01
N GLY A 63 1.78 12.86 -2.14
CA GLY A 63 2.01 14.25 -2.54
C GLY A 63 0.73 15.08 -2.69
N ALA A 64 -0.37 14.47 -3.15
CA ALA A 64 -1.63 15.16 -3.39
C ALA A 64 -2.31 15.69 -2.12
N THR A 65 -2.16 15.00 -0.99
CA THR A 65 -2.81 15.35 0.28
C THR A 65 -1.83 15.77 1.37
N GLY A 66 -0.53 15.52 1.17
CA GLY A 66 0.49 15.65 2.20
C GLY A 66 0.40 14.60 3.31
N GLN A 67 -0.52 13.63 3.20
CA GLN A 67 -0.70 12.60 4.22
C GLN A 67 0.52 11.69 4.28
N VAL A 68 0.95 11.36 5.49
CA VAL A 68 2.15 10.56 5.76
C VAL A 68 1.76 9.32 6.55
N TRP A 69 2.41 8.21 6.23
CA TRP A 69 2.29 6.96 6.95
C TRP A 69 3.65 6.39 7.28
N ARG A 70 3.71 5.66 8.39
CA ARG A 70 4.78 4.71 8.69
C ARG A 70 4.41 3.33 8.17
N VAL A 71 5.40 2.59 7.68
CA VAL A 71 5.24 1.18 7.33
C VAL A 71 5.24 0.35 8.61
N ILE A 72 4.20 -0.45 8.81
CA ILE A 72 4.04 -1.30 9.98
C ILE A 72 4.15 -2.78 9.58
N GLY A 73 5.33 -3.34 9.81
CA GLY A 73 5.64 -4.74 9.52
C GLY A 73 6.50 -4.92 8.28
N LYS A 74 6.69 -6.19 7.90
CA LYS A 74 7.44 -6.56 6.70
C LYS A 74 6.52 -6.56 5.48
N PRO A 75 7.08 -6.43 4.26
CA PRO A 75 6.34 -6.68 3.03
C PRO A 75 5.65 -8.05 3.09
N VAL A 76 4.38 -8.08 2.66
CA VAL A 76 3.59 -9.30 2.57
C VAL A 76 3.27 -9.53 1.10
N GLU A 77 3.42 -10.77 0.63
CA GLU A 77 3.01 -11.11 -0.72
C GLU A 77 1.47 -11.07 -0.82
N SER A 78 0.95 -10.21 -1.70
CA SER A 78 -0.45 -10.22 -2.08
C SER A 78 -0.72 -11.41 -2.99
N PRO A 79 -1.71 -12.26 -2.68
CA PRO A 79 -2.05 -13.39 -3.53
C PRO A 79 -2.56 -12.92 -4.88
N ILE A 80 -2.38 -13.77 -5.91
CA ILE A 80 -2.79 -13.57 -7.30
C ILE A 80 -4.28 -13.18 -7.43
N CYS A 81 -5.12 -13.67 -6.52
CA CYS A 81 -6.56 -13.37 -6.49
C CYS A 81 -6.91 -12.01 -5.86
N GLY A 82 -5.92 -11.16 -5.58
CA GLY A 82 -6.12 -9.71 -5.47
C GLY A 82 -7.10 -9.26 -4.38
N TYR A 83 -7.12 -9.88 -3.19
CA TYR A 83 -7.97 -9.42 -2.06
C TYR A 83 -7.90 -7.90 -1.84
N PHE A 84 -6.75 -7.30 -2.13
CA PHE A 84 -6.52 -5.87 -2.02
C PHE A 84 -6.80 -5.08 -3.31
N ARG A 85 -6.80 -5.70 -4.49
CA ARG A 85 -6.91 -4.99 -5.78
C ARG A 85 -8.31 -4.95 -6.37
N GLY A 86 -9.27 -5.67 -5.78
CA GLY A 86 -10.65 -5.72 -6.26
C GLY A 86 -10.82 -6.43 -7.61
N ASP A 87 -9.74 -6.84 -8.28
CA ASP A 87 -9.79 -7.63 -9.49
C ASP A 87 -9.43 -9.09 -9.14
N TYR A 88 -10.47 -9.91 -9.03
CA TYR A 88 -10.38 -11.35 -8.75
C TYR A 88 -10.10 -12.17 -10.03
N LYS A 89 -9.70 -11.52 -11.12
CA LYS A 89 -9.47 -12.17 -12.40
C LYS A 89 -8.12 -12.87 -12.37
N GLU A 90 -8.11 -14.13 -12.77
CA GLU A 90 -6.89 -14.91 -12.98
C GLU A 90 -5.96 -14.15 -13.94
N GLY A 91 -4.70 -13.96 -13.56
CA GLY A 91 -3.66 -13.39 -14.43
C GLY A 91 -2.94 -12.15 -13.90
N VAL A 92 -3.27 -11.63 -12.72
CA VAL A 92 -2.45 -10.58 -12.10
C VAL A 92 -1.25 -11.22 -11.39
N PRO A 93 0.00 -10.81 -11.68
CA PRO A 93 1.16 -11.34 -10.98
C PRO A 93 1.08 -11.05 -9.46
N PRO A 94 1.69 -11.87 -8.60
CA PRO A 94 1.84 -11.57 -7.17
C PRO A 94 2.62 -10.27 -7.00
N MET A 95 2.38 -9.58 -5.88
CA MET A 95 2.86 -8.20 -5.64
C MET A 95 3.20 -8.00 -4.17
N TRP A 96 4.17 -7.16 -3.87
CA TRP A 96 4.46 -6.79 -2.49
C TRP A 96 3.40 -5.84 -1.97
N MET A 97 2.90 -6.09 -0.77
CA MET A 97 1.98 -5.24 -0.03
C MET A 97 2.66 -4.71 1.23
N LEU A 98 2.57 -3.41 1.46
CA LEU A 98 2.94 -2.80 2.72
C LEU A 98 1.68 -2.37 3.48
N ILE A 99 1.73 -2.53 4.79
CA ILE A 99 0.69 -2.12 5.73
C ILE A 99 1.11 -0.77 6.32
N LEU A 100 0.18 0.20 6.35
CA LEU A 100 0.49 1.58 6.67
C LEU A 100 -0.33 2.09 7.86
N GLU A 101 0.33 2.87 8.72
CA GLU A 101 -0.31 3.59 9.83
C GLU A 101 0.01 5.08 9.75
N SER A 102 -1.01 5.92 9.88
CA SER A 102 -0.85 7.38 9.80
C SER A 102 -0.01 7.92 10.97
N ILE A 103 0.77 8.96 10.70
CA ILE A 103 1.61 9.67 11.67
C ILE A 103 1.41 11.17 11.64
#